data_AF-A0A0K8Q4I2-F1
#
_entry.id   AF-A0A0K8Q4I2-F1
#
_cell.length_a   1.000
_cell.length_b   1.000
_cell.length_c   1.000
_cell.angle_alpha   90.00
_cell.angle_beta   90.00
_cell.angle_gamma   90.00
#
_symmetry.space_group_name_H-M   'P 1'
#
loop_
_entity.id
_entity.type
_entity.pdbx_description
1 polymer ?
#
loop_
_entity_poly.entity_id
_entity_poly.type
_entity_poly.pdbx_seq_one_letter_code
_entity_poly.pdbx_strand_id
1 'polypeptide(L)'
;SKAAERAAVQDQRLKMRQALDTGDERFLPLRDKGPQKRFARDYVDARFSLGEYLMFGALVFVVISLLVPSTSEQMIYVLGGFWVMFLAVFVDVFILSRKLKKRLAEKFGDVERGTVWYGSMRSLQFRRLRLPKPLVKRGDFPS
;
A
#
# COMPACT_ATOMS: atom_id res chain seq x y z
N SER A 1 37.80 -3.37 -14.75
CA SER A 1 37.79 -2.21 -15.67
C SER A 1 36.52 -1.39 -15.44
N LYS A 2 36.53 -0.07 -15.67
CA LYS A 2 35.33 0.79 -15.52
C LYS A 2 34.14 0.31 -16.36
N ALA A 3 34.38 -0.37 -17.48
CA ALA A 3 33.34 -0.98 -18.30
C ALA A 3 32.67 -2.19 -17.62
N ALA A 4 33.46 -3.08 -16.99
CA ALA A 4 32.94 -4.23 -16.24
C ALA A 4 32.13 -3.80 -15.01
N GLU A 5 32.55 -2.73 -14.33
CA GLU A 5 31.82 -2.17 -13.18
C GLU A 5 30.48 -1.56 -13.60
N ARG A 6 30.44 -0.83 -14.73
CA ARG A 6 29.19 -0.32 -15.31
C ARG A 6 28.23 -1.46 -15.73
N ALA A 7 28.75 -2.52 -16.33
CA ALA A 7 27.96 -3.70 -16.70
C ALA A 7 27.38 -4.41 -15.46
N ALA A 8 28.18 -4.57 -14.40
CA ALA A 8 27.71 -5.15 -13.14
C ALA A 8 26.61 -4.31 -12.48
N VAL A 9 26.72 -2.98 -12.48
CA VAL A 9 25.68 -2.08 -11.96
C VAL A 9 24.38 -2.15 -12.78
N GLN A 10 24.49 -2.25 -14.11
CA GLN A 10 23.31 -2.42 -14.98
C GLN A 10 22.61 -3.76 -14.73
N ASP A 11 23.38 -4.85 -14.62
CA ASP A 11 22.85 -6.19 -14.33
C ASP A 11 22.15 -6.24 -12.96
N GLN A 12 22.74 -5.64 -11.92
CA GLN A 12 22.10 -5.53 -10.62
C GLN A 12 20.77 -4.75 -10.67
N ARG A 13 20.71 -3.66 -11.45
CA ARG A 13 19.46 -2.88 -11.63
C ARG A 13 18.39 -3.67 -12.36
N LEU A 14 18.76 -4.46 -13.37
CA LEU A 14 17.84 -5.33 -14.10
C LEU A 14 17.27 -6.41 -13.18
N LYS A 15 18.14 -7.09 -12.42
CA LYS A 15 17.73 -8.10 -11.43
C LYS A 15 16.81 -7.53 -10.36
N MET A 16 17.09 -6.32 -9.87
CA MET A 16 16.23 -5.63 -8.91
C MET A 16 14.86 -5.31 -9.52
N ARG A 17 14.80 -4.81 -10.76
CA ARG A 17 13.52 -4.57 -11.46
C ARG A 17 12.73 -5.86 -11.65
N GLN A 18 13.38 -6.92 -12.09
CA GLN A 18 12.77 -8.23 -12.23
C GLN A 18 12.24 -8.74 -10.89
N ALA A 19 12.97 -8.58 -9.79
CA ALA A 19 12.50 -8.99 -8.47
C ALA A 19 11.34 -8.16 -7.93
N LEU A 20 11.19 -6.90 -8.35
CA LEU A 20 9.99 -6.11 -8.05
C LEU A 20 8.75 -6.66 -8.78
N ASP A 21 8.93 -7.29 -9.93
CA ASP A 21 7.85 -7.91 -10.71
C ASP A 21 7.56 -9.35 -10.30
N THR A 22 8.60 -10.17 -10.11
CA THR A 22 8.50 -11.60 -9.78
C THR A 22 8.34 -11.86 -8.29
N GLY A 23 8.72 -10.90 -7.44
CA GLY A 23 8.74 -11.06 -5.99
C GLY A 23 9.93 -11.85 -5.45
N ASP A 24 10.98 -12.09 -6.24
CA ASP A 24 12.19 -12.80 -5.79
C ASP A 24 12.86 -12.07 -4.62
N GLU A 25 12.76 -12.65 -3.42
CA GLU A 25 13.30 -12.09 -2.18
C GLU A 25 14.80 -11.86 -2.22
N ARG A 26 15.56 -12.55 -3.09
CA ARG A 26 17.02 -12.42 -3.14
C ARG A 26 17.47 -11.05 -3.61
N PHE A 27 16.78 -10.48 -4.61
CA PHE A 27 17.12 -9.20 -5.23
C PHE A 27 16.20 -8.04 -4.81
N LEU A 28 15.28 -8.27 -3.88
CA LEU A 28 14.43 -7.22 -3.32
C LEU A 28 15.26 -6.22 -2.47
N PRO A 29 14.81 -4.95 -2.36
CA PRO A 29 15.39 -3.99 -1.42
C PRO A 29 15.29 -4.49 0.03
N LEU A 30 16.28 -4.17 0.87
CA LEU A 30 16.31 -4.55 2.29
C LEU A 30 15.03 -4.14 3.06
N ARG A 31 14.36 -3.06 2.63
CA ARG A 31 13.10 -2.61 3.22
C ARG A 31 11.95 -3.58 3.00
N ASP A 32 11.90 -4.26 1.86
CA ASP A 32 10.79 -5.14 1.46
C ASP A 32 11.09 -6.64 1.68
N LYS A 33 12.33 -6.95 2.05
CA LYS A 33 12.81 -8.30 2.38
C LYS A 33 12.29 -8.78 3.75
N GLY A 34 11.99 -10.07 3.82
CA GLY A 34 11.67 -10.80 5.05
C GLY A 34 10.33 -11.54 5.00
N PRO A 35 10.21 -12.69 5.69
CA PRO A 35 9.01 -13.52 5.66
C PRO A 35 7.78 -12.81 6.25
N GLN A 36 7.97 -12.00 7.30
CA GLN A 36 6.88 -11.21 7.90
C GLN A 36 6.38 -10.11 6.95
N LYS A 37 7.30 -9.45 6.24
CA LYS A 37 6.94 -8.41 5.26
C LYS A 37 6.31 -9.01 4.01
N ARG A 38 6.72 -10.20 3.57
CA ARG A 38 6.00 -10.94 2.52
C ARG A 38 4.56 -11.21 2.95
N PHE A 39 4.36 -11.79 4.14
CA PHE A 39 3.02 -12.04 4.66
C PHE A 39 2.18 -10.77 4.75
N ALA A 40 2.76 -9.66 5.22
CA ALA A 40 2.08 -8.37 5.27
C ALA A 40 1.69 -7.85 3.88
N ARG A 41 2.56 -7.98 2.86
CA ARG A 41 2.23 -7.63 1.47
C ARG A 41 1.06 -8.45 0.96
N ASP A 42 1.16 -9.77 1.08
CA ASP A 42 0.15 -10.70 0.56
C ASP A 42 -1.20 -10.49 1.27
N TYR A 43 -1.20 -10.29 2.59
CA TYR A 43 -2.43 -10.05 3.34
C TYR A 43 -3.12 -8.72 2.95
N VAL A 44 -2.34 -7.65 2.78
CA VAL A 44 -2.87 -6.35 2.35
C VAL A 44 -3.34 -6.40 0.90
N ASP A 45 -2.60 -7.08 0.04
CA ASP A 45 -2.93 -7.23 -1.37
C ASP A 45 -4.10 -8.20 -1.62
N ALA A 46 -4.40 -9.13 -0.71
CA ALA A 46 -5.62 -9.93 -0.75
C ALA A 46 -6.88 -9.12 -0.41
N ARG A 47 -6.74 -8.01 0.33
CA ARG A 47 -7.86 -7.19 0.82
C ARG A 47 -8.30 -6.14 -0.20
N PHE A 48 -9.53 -5.67 -0.02
CA PHE A 48 -10.00 -4.40 -0.56
C PHE A 48 -9.63 -3.26 0.40
N SER A 49 -8.86 -2.28 -0.06
CA SER A 49 -8.46 -1.12 0.75
C SER A 49 -9.20 0.12 0.30
N LEU A 50 -9.88 0.80 1.22
CA LEU A 50 -10.57 2.07 0.91
C LEU A 50 -9.57 3.17 0.56
N GLY A 51 -8.33 3.08 1.08
CA GLY A 51 -7.24 3.99 0.77
C GLY A 51 -6.89 4.08 -0.73
N GLU A 52 -7.10 3.01 -1.51
CA GLU A 52 -6.90 3.03 -2.97
C GLU A 52 -7.83 4.01 -3.68
N TYR A 53 -9.01 4.25 -3.10
CA TYR A 53 -10.06 5.12 -3.64
C TYR A 53 -9.96 6.55 -3.11
N LEU A 54 -9.09 6.84 -2.14
CA LEU A 54 -8.93 8.18 -1.58
C LEU A 54 -8.53 9.17 -2.67
N MET A 55 -7.64 8.79 -3.59
CA MET A 55 -7.23 9.65 -4.71
C MET A 55 -8.41 9.96 -5.65
N PHE A 56 -9.26 8.97 -5.95
CA PHE A 56 -10.46 9.17 -6.77
C PHE A 56 -11.50 10.03 -6.04
N GLY A 57 -11.71 9.79 -4.75
CA GLY A 57 -12.61 10.60 -3.92
C GLY A 57 -12.13 12.04 -3.78
N ALA A 58 -10.82 12.27 -3.65
CA ALA A 58 -10.23 13.60 -3.65
C ALA A 58 -10.41 14.32 -5.00
N LEU A 59 -10.26 13.61 -6.12
CA LEU A 59 -10.52 14.17 -7.45
C LEU A 59 -12.00 14.59 -7.59
N VAL A 60 -12.93 13.71 -7.20
CA VAL A 60 -14.36 14.01 -7.20
C VAL A 60 -14.68 15.22 -6.33
N PHE A 61 -14.08 15.30 -5.14
CA PHE A 61 -14.21 16.46 -4.26
C PHE A 61 -13.73 17.75 -4.94
N VAL A 62 -12.55 17.74 -5.59
CA VAL A 62 -12.04 18.91 -6.31
C VAL A 62 -13.02 19.34 -7.42
N VAL A 63 -13.50 18.41 -8.24
CA VAL A 63 -14.46 18.73 -9.31
C VAL A 63 -15.74 19.36 -8.75
N ILE A 64 -16.31 18.79 -7.69
CA ILE A 64 -17.51 19.35 -7.04
C ILE A 64 -17.21 20.73 -6.45
N SER A 65 -16.04 20.91 -5.83
CA SER A 65 -15.65 22.19 -5.22
C SER A 65 -15.48 23.32 -6.25
N LEU A 66 -15.18 23.00 -7.51
CA LEU A 66 -15.11 23.98 -8.60
C LEU A 66 -16.49 24.37 -9.14
N LEU A 67 -17.48 23.48 -9.01
CA LEU A 67 -18.85 23.71 -9.47
C LEU A 67 -19.71 24.43 -8.44
N VAL A 68 -19.38 24.28 -7.15
CA VAL A 68 -20.11 24.88 -6.03
C VAL A 68 -19.44 26.20 -5.64
N PRO A 69 -20.16 27.34 -5.67
CA PRO A 69 -19.63 28.62 -5.20
C PRO A 69 -19.20 28.54 -3.73
N SER A 70 -18.03 29.11 -3.41
CA SER A 70 -17.43 29.10 -2.07
C SER A 70 -18.29 29.79 -1.01
N THR A 71 -19.17 30.70 -1.42
CA THR A 71 -20.10 31.43 -0.54
C THR A 71 -21.41 30.68 -0.27
N SER A 72 -21.66 29.55 -0.92
CA SER A 72 -22.87 28.77 -0.68
C SER A 72 -22.73 27.91 0.57
N GLU A 73 -23.82 27.79 1.35
CA GLU A 73 -23.91 26.87 2.50
C GLU A 73 -23.67 25.41 2.09
N GLN A 74 -23.84 25.10 0.80
CA GLN A 74 -23.60 23.76 0.25
C GLN A 74 -22.13 23.33 0.38
N MET A 75 -21.19 24.27 0.44
CA MET A 75 -19.77 23.97 0.64
C MET A 75 -19.51 23.26 1.98
N ILE A 76 -20.29 23.56 3.02
CA ILE A 76 -20.17 22.89 4.33
C ILE A 76 -20.45 21.38 4.20
N TYR A 77 -21.45 20.99 3.41
CA TYR A 77 -21.75 19.58 3.16
C TYR A 77 -20.66 18.90 2.33
N VAL A 78 -20.10 19.60 1.35
CA VAL A 78 -18.98 19.09 0.52
C VAL A 78 -17.74 18.85 1.37
N LEU A 79 -17.37 19.81 2.22
CA LEU A 79 -16.23 19.69 3.14
C LEU A 79 -16.49 18.63 4.22
N GLY A 80 -17.70 18.57 4.77
CA GLY A 80 -18.11 17.52 5.72
C GLY A 80 -17.99 16.12 5.12
N GLY A 81 -18.48 15.92 3.89
CA GLY A 81 -18.36 14.66 3.17
C GLY A 81 -16.90 14.25 2.93
N PHE A 82 -16.02 15.21 2.62
CA PHE A 82 -14.59 14.95 2.49
C PHE A 82 -13.95 14.46 3.80
N TRP A 83 -14.26 15.11 4.92
CA TRP A 83 -13.78 14.66 6.24
C TRP A 83 -14.32 13.29 6.63
N VAL A 84 -15.59 13.00 6.33
CA VAL A 84 -16.18 11.67 6.56
C VAL A 84 -15.45 10.60 5.75
N MET A 85 -15.13 10.87 4.48
CA MET A 85 -14.34 9.97 3.64
C MET A 85 -12.95 9.72 4.23
N PHE A 86 -12.26 10.77 4.68
CA PHE A 86 -10.97 10.64 5.36
C PHE A 86 -11.06 9.79 6.63
N LEU A 87 -12.09 10.02 7.45
CA LEU A 87 -12.33 9.25 8.66
C LEU A 87 -12.58 7.77 8.34
N ALA A 88 -13.36 7.48 7.30
CA ALA A 88 -13.61 6.10 6.86
C ALA A 88 -12.32 5.39 6.45
N VAL A 89 -11.43 6.06 5.69
CA VAL A 89 -10.11 5.50 5.32
C VAL A 89 -9.23 5.31 6.56
N PHE A 90 -9.24 6.25 7.49
CA PHE A 90 -8.46 6.14 8.73
C PHE A 90 -8.91 4.93 9.57
N VAL A 91 -10.23 4.74 9.71
CA VAL A 91 -10.82 3.58 10.40
C VAL A 91 -10.43 2.28 9.68
N ASP A 92 -10.46 2.26 8.35
CA ASP A 92 -10.06 1.10 7.55
C ASP A 92 -8.61 0.67 7.80
N VAL A 93 -7.69 1.64 7.77
CA VAL A 93 -6.26 1.43 8.06
C VAL A 93 -6.04 0.99 9.51
N PHE A 94 -6.79 1.55 10.46
CA PHE A 94 -6.71 1.16 11.86
C PHE A 94 -7.16 -0.30 12.06
N ILE A 95 -8.29 -0.70 11.47
CA ILE A 95 -8.78 -2.08 11.52
C ILE A 95 -7.77 -3.03 10.86
N LEU A 96 -7.23 -2.65 9.70
CA LEU A 96 -6.18 -3.40 9.00
C LEU A 96 -4.97 -3.62 9.90
N SER A 97 -4.47 -2.56 10.54
CA SER A 97 -3.28 -2.61 11.40
C SER A 97 -3.46 -3.60 12.55
N ARG A 98 -4.63 -3.59 13.20
CA ARG A 98 -4.95 -4.53 14.29
C ARG A 98 -5.07 -5.96 13.80
N LYS A 99 -5.76 -6.20 12.68
CA LYS A 99 -5.91 -7.54 12.10
C LYS A 99 -4.56 -8.11 11.64
N LEU A 100 -3.75 -7.29 10.97
CA LEU A 100 -2.42 -7.69 10.49
C LEU A 100 -1.50 -8.04 11.66
N LYS A 101 -1.49 -7.22 12.73
CA LYS A 101 -0.72 -7.53 13.94
C LYS A 101 -1.14 -8.87 14.56
N LYS A 102 -2.45 -9.13 14.67
CA LYS A 102 -2.97 -10.40 15.22
C LYS A 102 -2.52 -11.59 14.38
N ARG A 103 -2.68 -11.52 13.04
CA ARG A 103 -2.30 -12.60 12.12
C ARG A 103 -0.79 -12.85 12.08
N LEU A 104 0.02 -11.79 12.14
CA LEU A 104 1.48 -11.92 12.22
C LEU A 104 1.89 -12.62 13.53
N ALA A 105 1.29 -12.23 14.66
CA ALA A 105 1.56 -12.88 15.94
C ALA A 105 1.12 -14.35 15.97
N GLU A 106 -0.04 -14.67 15.38
CA GLU A 106 -0.52 -16.06 15.25
C GLU A 106 0.42 -16.94 14.43
N LYS A 107 1.01 -16.39 13.35
CA LYS A 107 1.85 -17.16 12.42
C LYS A 107 3.33 -17.22 12.81
N PHE A 108 3.89 -16.12 13.29
CA PHE A 108 5.33 -15.97 13.54
C PHE A 108 5.69 -15.89 15.04
N GLY A 109 4.69 -15.85 15.94
CA GLY A 109 4.88 -15.72 17.38
C GLY A 109 5.28 -14.32 17.83
N ASP A 110 6.17 -13.65 17.08
CA ASP A 110 6.58 -12.27 17.31
C ASP A 110 6.39 -11.40 16.06
N VAL A 111 6.17 -10.10 16.26
CA VAL A 111 5.93 -9.12 15.19
C VAL A 111 7.11 -8.18 15.09
N GLU A 112 7.84 -8.26 13.98
CA GLU A 112 8.92 -7.35 13.65
C GLU A 112 8.45 -5.88 13.67
N ARG A 113 9.25 -5.03 14.31
CA ARG A 113 8.97 -3.59 14.38
C ARG A 113 8.92 -3.01 12.97
N GLY A 114 7.83 -2.30 12.67
CA GLY A 114 7.62 -1.65 11.39
C GLY A 114 6.91 -2.48 10.32
N THR A 115 6.72 -3.80 10.51
CA THR A 115 5.99 -4.64 9.52
C THR A 115 4.52 -4.25 9.40
N VAL A 116 3.86 -3.97 10.52
CA VAL A 116 2.47 -3.48 10.53
C VAL A 116 2.37 -2.13 9.85
N TRP A 117 3.26 -1.18 10.21
CA TRP A 117 3.30 0.15 9.61
C TRP A 117 3.53 0.10 8.10
N TYR A 118 4.45 -0.77 7.65
CA TYR A 118 4.73 -1.03 6.26
C TYR A 118 3.49 -1.53 5.50
N GLY A 119 2.76 -2.52 6.06
CA GLY A 119 1.50 -3.00 5.49
C GLY A 119 0.42 -1.93 5.41
N SER A 120 0.30 -1.10 6.46
CA SER A 120 -0.65 0.02 6.51
C SER A 120 -0.36 1.05 5.43
N MET A 121 0.90 1.47 5.28
CA MET A 121 1.30 2.42 4.23
C MET A 121 1.06 1.84 2.82
N ARG A 122 1.31 0.53 2.64
CA ARG A 122 1.03 -0.16 1.38
C ARG A 122 -0.46 -0.13 1.03
N SER A 123 -1.36 -0.24 2.01
CA SER A 123 -2.81 -0.24 1.80
C SER A 123 -3.36 1.08 1.25
N LEU A 124 -2.64 2.19 1.47
CA LEU A 124 -3.00 3.51 0.96
C LEU A 124 -2.61 3.70 -0.51
N GLN A 125 -1.64 2.94 -1.01
CA GLN A 125 -1.22 3.05 -2.40
C GLN A 125 -2.20 2.33 -3.33
N PHE A 126 -2.41 2.85 -4.54
CA PHE A 126 -3.25 2.18 -5.54
C PHE A 126 -2.66 0.84 -5.97
N ARG A 127 -3.45 -0.25 -5.94
CA ARG A 127 -2.99 -1.63 -6.16
C ARG A 127 -2.06 -1.80 -7.36
N ARG A 128 -2.39 -1.20 -8.50
CA ARG A 128 -1.58 -1.36 -9.74
C ARG A 128 -0.28 -0.59 -9.73
N LEU A 129 -0.17 0.46 -8.92
CA LEU A 129 1.04 1.28 -8.79
C LEU A 129 1.93 0.80 -7.63
N ARG A 130 1.48 -0.18 -6.84
CA ARG A 130 2.28 -0.78 -5.76
C ARG A 130 3.47 -1.53 -6.34
N LEU A 131 4.64 -1.25 -5.79
CA LEU A 131 5.87 -2.01 -5.97
C LEU A 131 6.28 -2.60 -4.63
N PRO A 132 6.75 -3.86 -4.54
CA PRO A 132 6.69 -4.93 -5.53
C PRO A 132 5.26 -5.23 -5.99
N LYS A 133 5.08 -5.80 -7.18
CA LYS A 133 3.73 -6.10 -7.69
C LYS A 133 2.99 -7.08 -6.79
N PRO A 134 1.67 -6.92 -6.60
CA PRO A 134 0.84 -7.90 -5.91
C PRO A 134 0.95 -9.28 -6.58
N LEU A 135 1.41 -10.29 -5.82
CA LEU A 135 1.53 -11.67 -6.30
C LEU A 135 0.21 -12.45 -6.12
N VAL A 136 -0.62 -12.03 -5.18
CA VAL A 136 -1.90 -12.66 -4.84
C VAL A 136 -3.09 -11.92 -5.44
N LYS A 137 -4.17 -12.65 -5.75
CA LYS A 137 -5.44 -12.05 -6.18
C LYS A 137 -6.22 -11.56 -4.96
N ARG A 138 -7.25 -10.74 -5.22
CA ARG A 138 -8.18 -10.33 -4.16
C ARG A 138 -8.90 -11.56 -3.62
N GLY A 139 -8.96 -11.71 -2.31
CA GLY A 139 -9.55 -12.87 -1.62
C GLY A 139 -8.57 -14.00 -1.29
N ASP A 140 -7.39 -14.03 -1.92
CA ASP A 140 -6.38 -15.07 -1.68
C ASP A 140 -5.53 -14.70 -0.46
N PHE A 141 -6.09 -14.89 0.74
CA PHE A 141 -5.37 -14.60 1.97
C PHE A 141 -4.27 -15.62 2.24
N PRO A 142 -3.06 -15.18 2.64
CA PRO A 142 -2.00 -16.10 3.03
C PRO A 142 -2.38 -16.82 4.33
N SER A 143 -2.25 -18.15 4.32
CA SER A 143 -2.31 -19.02 5.52
C SER A 143 -1.06 -18.86 6.35
#